data_AF-A0A378YT92-F1
#
_entry.id   AF-A0A378YT92-F1
#
_cell.length_a   1.000
_cell.length_b   1.000
_cell.length_c   1.000
_cell.angle_alpha   90.00
_cell.angle_beta   90.00
_cell.angle_gamma   90.00
#
_symmetry.space_group_name_H-M   'P 1'
#
loop_
_entity.id
_entity.type
_entity.pdbx_description
1 polymer ?
#
loop_
_entity_poly.entity_id
_entity_poly.type
_entity_poly.pdbx_seq_one_letter_code
_entity_poly.pdbx_strand_id
1 'polypeptide(L)'
;MSEASVEVLLDDFEDKGNWELDGAGAERTHLTTFAEGAPNKELASFADGAAGRDYRALVLLIRRAADDFEVDLVAKAGRPFTIAGELTALRLWVRSPHAAIRVHARLESEQGSAQAQFGNVPAGGEWQHVELEVPQPMTDASLVGLRVRLMHVVKQQGEVMILLDDLTATTTR
;
A
#
# COMPACT_ATOMS: atom_id res chain seq x y z
N MET A 1 19.13 -4.15 -27.10
CA MET A 1 18.99 -2.91 -26.31
C MET A 1 18.32 -3.34 -25.02
N SER A 2 18.94 -3.13 -23.86
CA SER A 2 18.31 -3.49 -22.58
C SER A 2 17.15 -2.55 -22.35
N GLU A 3 15.93 -3.08 -22.22
CA GLU A 3 14.81 -2.31 -21.69
C GLU A 3 15.23 -1.77 -20.32
N ALA A 4 15.30 -0.45 -20.18
CA ALA A 4 15.65 0.17 -18.92
C ALA A 4 14.41 0.17 -18.03
N SER A 5 14.44 -0.62 -16.96
CA SER A 5 13.41 -0.57 -15.91
C SER A 5 13.52 0.75 -15.15
N VAL A 6 12.41 1.43 -14.94
CA VAL A 6 12.30 2.67 -14.18
C VAL A 6 11.47 2.41 -12.93
N GLU A 7 11.92 2.91 -11.78
CA GLU A 7 11.11 2.95 -10.57
C GLU A 7 10.38 4.28 -10.47
N VAL A 8 9.09 4.23 -10.16
CA VAL A 8 8.19 5.38 -10.09
C VAL A 8 7.50 5.36 -8.74
N LEU A 9 7.62 6.46 -7.98
CA LEU A 9 6.85 6.66 -6.75
C LEU A 9 5.40 6.97 -7.09
N LEU A 10 4.46 6.33 -6.40
CA LEU A 10 3.04 6.65 -6.52
C LEU A 10 2.73 7.81 -5.56
N ASP A 11 2.92 9.03 -6.05
CA ASP A 11 2.74 10.27 -5.30
C ASP A 11 1.38 10.32 -4.58
N ASP A 12 1.39 10.93 -3.38
CA ASP A 12 0.23 11.08 -2.49
C ASP A 12 -0.45 9.76 -2.08
N PHE A 13 0.26 8.63 -2.16
CA PHE A 13 -0.20 7.36 -1.61
C PHE A 13 -0.61 7.48 -0.13
N GLU A 14 0.16 8.23 0.67
CA GLU A 14 -0.07 8.38 2.09
C GLU A 14 -1.16 9.40 2.42
N ASP A 15 -1.68 10.13 1.43
CA ASP A 15 -2.84 11.00 1.66
C ASP A 15 -4.11 10.16 1.84
N LYS A 16 -4.54 10.03 3.10
CA LYS A 16 -5.82 9.40 3.45
C LYS A 16 -7.02 9.99 2.71
N GLY A 17 -6.92 11.23 2.21
CA GLY A 17 -7.92 11.88 1.36
C GLY A 17 -8.17 11.16 0.03
N ASN A 18 -7.22 10.36 -0.45
CA ASN A 18 -7.30 9.58 -1.69
C ASN A 18 -7.94 8.20 -1.49
N TRP A 19 -8.21 7.80 -0.25
CA TRP A 19 -8.69 6.46 0.09
C TRP A 19 -10.06 6.47 0.75
N GLU A 20 -10.80 5.38 0.50
CA GLU A 20 -12.00 4.99 1.22
C GLU A 20 -11.80 3.58 1.80
N LEU A 21 -12.49 3.30 2.91
CA LEU A 21 -12.51 1.96 3.49
C LEU A 21 -13.75 1.22 2.99
N ASP A 22 -13.56 -0.01 2.55
CA ASP A 22 -14.62 -0.89 2.05
C ASP A 22 -14.48 -2.32 2.61
N GLY A 23 -15.49 -3.14 2.35
CA GLY A 23 -15.59 -4.52 2.81
C GLY A 23 -16.07 -4.66 4.25
N ALA A 24 -16.13 -5.91 4.73
CA ALA A 24 -16.70 -6.23 6.04
C ALA A 24 -15.94 -5.60 7.22
N GLY A 25 -14.66 -5.28 7.04
CA GLY A 25 -13.82 -4.63 8.04
C GLY A 25 -13.91 -3.10 8.09
N ALA A 26 -14.56 -2.45 7.13
CA ALA A 26 -14.55 -0.99 7.00
C ALA A 26 -15.07 -0.28 8.24
N GLU A 27 -16.23 -0.67 8.77
CA GLU A 27 -16.86 -0.04 9.94
C GLU A 27 -16.01 -0.11 11.22
N ARG A 28 -15.06 -1.03 11.25
CA ARG A 28 -14.19 -1.29 12.39
C ARG A 28 -12.78 -0.75 12.18
N THR A 29 -12.51 -0.14 11.03
CA THR A 29 -11.20 0.37 10.66
C THR A 29 -11.27 1.89 10.60
N HIS A 30 -10.26 2.55 11.14
CA HIS A 30 -10.08 3.98 11.02
C HIS A 30 -8.82 4.28 10.22
N LEU A 31 -8.94 5.17 9.24
CA LEU A 31 -7.84 5.59 8.39
C LEU A 31 -7.28 6.94 8.88
N THR A 32 -5.98 6.98 9.16
CA THR A 32 -5.28 8.20 9.57
C THR A 32 -3.87 8.22 8.99
N THR A 33 -3.07 9.23 9.31
CA THR A 33 -1.66 9.33 8.94
C THR A 33 -0.81 9.64 10.16
N PHE A 34 0.35 9.01 10.27
CA PHE A 34 1.35 9.27 11.32
C PHE A 34 2.63 9.85 10.70
N ALA A 35 3.34 10.70 11.43
CA ALA A 35 4.66 11.22 11.04
C ALA A 35 5.76 10.23 11.45
N GLU A 36 5.68 9.00 10.95
CA GLU A 36 6.58 7.89 11.24
C GLU A 36 6.76 7.06 9.96
N GLY A 37 7.35 7.65 8.93
CA GLY A 37 7.55 7.01 7.63
C GLY A 37 8.56 5.86 7.66
N ALA A 38 8.58 5.10 6.58
CA ALA A 38 9.54 4.07 6.25
C ALA A 38 10.99 4.57 6.34
N PRO A 39 11.96 3.68 6.57
CA PRO A 39 13.37 4.05 6.63
C PRO A 39 13.87 4.60 5.28
N ASN A 40 14.95 5.38 5.33
CA ASN A 40 15.69 5.86 4.15
C ASN A 40 14.93 6.79 3.18
N LYS A 41 13.87 7.49 3.62
CA LYS A 41 13.22 8.54 2.83
C LYS A 41 14.24 9.56 2.32
N GLU A 42 14.33 9.69 1.01
CA GLU A 42 15.19 10.68 0.34
C GLU A 42 14.58 12.08 0.40
N LEU A 43 15.42 13.10 0.20
CA LEU A 43 14.93 14.47 0.06
C LEU A 43 14.15 14.62 -1.24
N ALA A 44 12.89 15.06 -1.13
CA ALA A 44 12.03 15.39 -2.25
C ALA A 44 11.66 16.89 -2.23
N SER A 45 11.25 17.39 -3.39
CA SER A 45 10.65 18.73 -3.51
C SER A 45 9.13 18.59 -3.45
N PHE A 46 8.49 19.24 -2.48
CA PHE A 46 7.04 19.28 -2.37
C PHE A 46 6.43 20.27 -3.39
N ALA A 47 5.11 20.17 -3.59
CA ALA A 47 4.37 21.02 -4.52
C ALA A 47 4.44 22.53 -4.22
N ASP A 48 4.74 22.92 -2.98
CA ASP A 48 4.97 24.31 -2.55
C ASP A 48 6.42 24.79 -2.74
N GLY A 49 7.29 23.95 -3.29
CA GLY A 49 8.71 24.22 -3.53
C GLY A 49 9.59 24.02 -2.31
N ALA A 50 9.06 23.61 -1.16
CA ALA A 50 9.87 23.25 -0.01
C ALA A 50 10.64 21.95 -0.25
N ALA A 51 11.90 21.92 0.14
CA ALA A 51 12.66 20.67 0.21
C ALA A 51 12.43 20.01 1.56
N GLY A 52 12.06 18.74 1.57
CA GLY A 52 11.96 17.97 2.79
C GLY A 52 11.81 16.48 2.51
N ARG A 53 11.35 15.73 3.50
CA ARG A 53 11.17 14.29 3.40
C ARG A 53 9.75 13.99 3.84
N ASP A 54 8.99 13.29 3.00
CA ASP A 54 7.67 12.83 3.39
C ASP A 54 7.83 11.63 4.32
N TYR A 55 7.60 11.86 5.62
CA TYR A 55 7.57 10.83 6.64
C TYR A 55 6.15 10.48 7.07
N ARG A 56 5.15 10.81 6.25
CA ARG A 56 3.80 10.33 6.51
C ARG A 56 3.77 8.84 6.22
N ALA A 57 3.09 8.08 7.07
CA ALA A 57 2.66 6.73 6.76
C ALA A 57 1.13 6.71 6.81
N LEU A 58 0.49 6.01 5.88
CA LEU A 58 -0.93 5.72 5.92
C LEU A 58 -1.19 4.65 6.99
N VAL A 59 -2.10 4.93 7.92
CA VAL A 59 -2.32 4.08 9.10
C VAL A 59 -3.76 3.56 9.12
N LEU A 60 -3.87 2.24 9.22
CA LEU A 60 -5.11 1.54 9.52
C LEU A 60 -5.14 1.18 11.01
N LEU A 61 -6.13 1.70 11.73
CA LEU A 61 -6.41 1.35 13.11
C LEU A 61 -7.67 0.48 13.15
N ILE A 62 -7.49 -0.81 13.40
CA ILE A 62 -8.54 -1.83 13.32
C ILE A 62 -9.01 -2.19 14.73
N ARG A 63 -10.27 -1.91 15.05
CA ARG A 63 -10.91 -2.26 16.31
C ARG A 63 -11.48 -3.68 16.30
N ARG A 64 -11.50 -4.30 17.49
CA ARG A 64 -11.91 -5.68 17.78
C ARG A 64 -11.20 -6.73 16.91
N ALA A 65 -10.00 -6.41 16.40
CA ALA A 65 -9.27 -7.21 15.44
C ALA A 65 -9.20 -8.70 15.84
N ALA A 66 -9.38 -9.58 14.85
CA ALA A 66 -9.33 -11.02 14.99
C ALA A 66 -8.66 -11.61 13.75
N ASP A 67 -8.24 -12.87 13.85
CA ASP A 67 -7.73 -13.61 12.69
C ASP A 67 -8.80 -13.66 11.59
N ASP A 68 -8.34 -13.70 10.34
CA ASP A 68 -9.15 -13.64 9.12
C ASP A 68 -9.97 -12.35 8.92
N PHE A 69 -9.74 -11.32 9.75
CA PHE A 69 -10.29 -10.00 9.48
C PHE A 69 -9.73 -9.44 8.16
N GLU A 70 -10.61 -8.95 7.29
CA GLU A 70 -10.27 -8.34 6.02
C GLU A 70 -10.83 -6.91 5.94
N VAL A 71 -10.03 -6.00 5.42
CA VAL A 71 -10.44 -4.64 5.09
C VAL A 71 -9.83 -4.23 3.76
N ASP A 72 -10.62 -3.50 2.97
CA ASP A 72 -10.20 -2.96 1.70
C ASP A 72 -9.96 -1.45 1.84
N LEU A 73 -8.81 -0.98 1.36
CA LEU A 73 -8.59 0.41 1.01
C LEU A 73 -8.89 0.54 -0.49
N VAL A 74 -9.81 1.41 -0.85
CA VAL A 74 -10.21 1.64 -2.23
C VAL A 74 -9.84 3.06 -2.61
N ALA A 75 -9.18 3.23 -3.75
CA ALA A 75 -8.89 4.56 -4.27
C ALA A 75 -10.21 5.27 -4.58
N LYS A 76 -10.35 6.53 -4.16
CA LYS A 76 -11.59 7.29 -4.39
C LYS A 76 -11.92 7.38 -5.87
N ALA A 77 -13.21 7.40 -6.17
CA ALA A 77 -13.70 7.54 -7.54
C ALA A 77 -13.06 8.73 -8.25
N GLY A 78 -12.50 8.48 -9.43
CA GLY A 78 -11.81 9.50 -10.24
C GLY A 78 -10.39 9.83 -9.78
N ARG A 79 -9.83 9.11 -8.80
CA ARG A 79 -8.44 9.27 -8.32
C ARG A 79 -7.69 7.92 -8.23
N PRO A 80 -7.65 7.10 -9.29
CA PRO A 80 -6.79 5.93 -9.29
C PRO A 80 -5.31 6.36 -9.29
N PHE A 81 -4.43 5.52 -8.76
CA PHE A 81 -2.99 5.70 -8.88
C PHE A 81 -2.54 5.12 -10.22
N THR A 82 -2.46 5.98 -11.23
CA THR A 82 -2.08 5.62 -12.61
C THR A 82 -0.59 5.37 -12.72
N ILE A 83 -0.20 4.32 -13.44
CA ILE A 83 1.18 3.87 -13.64
C ILE A 83 1.41 3.78 -15.14
N ALA A 84 2.24 4.67 -15.70
CA ALA A 84 2.51 4.69 -17.13
C ALA A 84 3.55 3.64 -17.55
N GLY A 85 3.35 3.02 -18.72
CA GLY A 85 4.23 1.98 -19.26
C GLY A 85 3.83 0.58 -18.81
N GLU A 86 4.74 -0.39 -18.98
CA GLU A 86 4.47 -1.78 -18.62
C GLU A 86 4.84 -2.04 -17.16
N LEU A 87 3.83 -2.22 -16.30
CA LEU A 87 4.03 -2.53 -14.89
C LEU A 87 4.56 -3.96 -14.73
N THR A 88 5.73 -4.09 -14.11
CA THR A 88 6.39 -5.38 -13.85
C THR A 88 6.42 -5.74 -12.37
N ALA A 89 6.49 -4.76 -11.47
CA ALA A 89 6.41 -4.99 -10.03
C ALA A 89 5.86 -3.78 -9.26
N LEU A 90 5.27 -4.02 -8.09
CA LEU A 90 4.98 -3.01 -7.08
C LEU A 90 5.79 -3.30 -5.81
N ARG A 91 6.24 -2.26 -5.12
CA ARG A 91 6.86 -2.38 -3.80
C ARG A 91 6.16 -1.50 -2.79
N LEU A 92 6.07 -1.97 -1.56
CA LEU A 92 5.40 -1.25 -0.49
C LEU A 92 6.15 -1.47 0.83
N TRP A 93 6.35 -0.41 1.59
CA TRP A 93 6.79 -0.53 2.98
C TRP A 93 5.57 -0.74 3.88
N VAL A 94 5.65 -1.79 4.70
CA VAL A 94 4.58 -2.18 5.60
C VAL A 94 5.13 -2.47 6.98
N ARG A 95 4.43 -1.99 8.00
CA ARG A 95 4.72 -2.34 9.39
C ARG A 95 3.44 -2.76 10.09
N SER A 96 3.48 -3.92 10.75
CA SER A 96 2.34 -4.44 11.51
C SER A 96 2.78 -4.93 12.90
N PRO A 97 2.79 -4.04 13.91
CA PRO A 97 3.28 -4.39 15.24
C PRO A 97 2.45 -5.43 15.99
N HIS A 98 1.21 -5.67 15.56
CA HIS A 98 0.22 -6.41 16.34
C HIS A 98 -0.40 -7.60 15.60
N ALA A 99 -0.12 -7.77 14.31
CA ALA A 99 -0.63 -8.90 13.54
C ALA A 99 0.34 -9.33 12.45
N ALA A 100 0.41 -10.62 12.17
CA ALA A 100 0.89 -11.09 10.89
C ALA A 100 -0.22 -10.81 9.87
N ILE A 101 0.12 -10.23 8.72
CA ILE A 101 -0.86 -9.81 7.73
C ILE A 101 -0.47 -10.26 6.33
N ARG A 102 -1.44 -10.22 5.43
CA ARG A 102 -1.25 -10.36 3.99
C ARG A 102 -1.81 -9.15 3.28
N VAL A 103 -1.03 -8.59 2.37
CA VAL A 103 -1.41 -7.40 1.58
C VAL A 103 -1.54 -7.80 0.12
N HIS A 104 -2.66 -7.39 -0.50
CA HIS A 104 -2.88 -7.58 -1.93
C HIS A 104 -3.12 -6.23 -2.59
N ALA A 105 -2.60 -6.07 -3.81
CA ALA A 105 -2.97 -5.00 -4.71
C ALA A 105 -4.16 -5.42 -5.58
N ARG A 106 -5.05 -4.47 -5.83
CA ARG A 106 -6.06 -4.55 -6.88
C ARG A 106 -5.67 -3.59 -8.00
N LEU A 107 -5.39 -4.16 -9.17
CA LEU A 107 -4.92 -3.46 -10.35
C LEU A 107 -6.01 -3.50 -11.42
N GLU A 108 -6.11 -2.42 -12.19
CA GLU A 108 -6.97 -2.32 -13.35
C GLU A 108 -6.16 -1.79 -14.55
N SER A 109 -6.48 -2.27 -15.73
CA SER A 109 -5.92 -1.82 -17.01
C SER A 109 -6.97 -2.02 -18.09
N GLU A 110 -6.70 -1.57 -19.32
CA GLU A 110 -7.56 -1.87 -20.47
C GLU A 110 -7.72 -3.39 -20.72
N GLN A 111 -6.73 -4.19 -20.29
CA GLN A 111 -6.70 -5.64 -20.44
C GLN A 111 -7.56 -6.36 -19.39
N GLY A 112 -7.99 -5.65 -18.33
CA GLY A 112 -8.85 -6.17 -17.28
C GLY A 112 -8.39 -5.81 -15.87
N SER A 113 -9.01 -6.46 -14.89
CA SER A 113 -8.66 -6.31 -13.47
C SER A 113 -7.88 -7.53 -12.97
N ALA A 114 -6.90 -7.28 -12.10
CA ALA A 114 -6.08 -8.30 -11.48
C ALA A 114 -5.99 -8.04 -9.97
N GLN A 115 -5.95 -9.12 -9.20
CA GLN A 115 -5.59 -9.08 -7.79
C GLN A 115 -4.31 -9.88 -7.59
N ALA A 116 -3.30 -9.26 -6.98
CA ALA A 116 -2.01 -9.90 -6.77
C ALA A 116 -1.50 -9.59 -5.35
N GLN A 117 -0.71 -10.50 -4.78
CA GLN A 117 -0.26 -10.46 -3.40
C GLN A 117 1.18 -9.93 -3.27
N PHE A 118 1.44 -8.93 -2.42
CA PHE A 118 2.80 -8.48 -2.09
C PHE A 118 3.58 -9.50 -1.27
N GLY A 119 2.89 -10.28 -0.43
CA GLY A 119 3.53 -11.22 0.48
C GLY A 119 2.85 -11.30 1.84
N ASN A 120 3.47 -12.05 2.75
CA ASN A 120 3.10 -12.05 4.16
C ASN A 120 4.05 -11.12 4.92
N VAL A 121 3.49 -10.24 5.74
CA VAL A 121 4.24 -9.38 6.67
C VAL A 121 4.10 -9.99 8.06
N PRO A 122 5.20 -10.39 8.72
CA PRO A 122 5.12 -10.94 10.08
C PRO A 122 4.69 -9.86 11.09
N ALA A 123 4.12 -10.30 12.20
CA ALA A 123 3.87 -9.42 13.33
C ALA A 123 5.21 -8.92 13.89
N GLY A 124 5.41 -7.61 13.93
CA GLY A 124 6.67 -7.04 14.38
C GLY A 124 6.70 -5.52 14.33
N GLY A 125 7.54 -4.94 15.19
CA GLY A 125 7.74 -3.50 15.26
C GLY A 125 8.61 -2.94 14.13
N GLU A 126 9.15 -3.77 13.25
CA GLU A 126 10.05 -3.34 12.18
C GLU A 126 9.29 -3.12 10.87
N TRP A 127 9.76 -2.16 10.09
CA TRP A 127 9.34 -1.97 8.71
C TRP A 127 9.78 -3.14 7.83
N GLN A 128 8.89 -3.60 6.96
CA GLN A 128 9.13 -4.67 5.99
C GLN A 128 8.90 -4.11 4.59
N HIS A 129 9.86 -4.32 3.71
CA HIS A 129 9.71 -3.97 2.29
C HIS A 129 9.18 -5.20 1.56
N VAL A 130 7.94 -5.14 1.09
CA VAL A 130 7.29 -6.24 0.38
C VAL A 130 7.16 -5.91 -1.09
N GLU A 131 7.38 -6.91 -1.95
CA GLU A 131 7.36 -6.77 -3.39
C GLU A 131 6.35 -7.72 -4.01
N LEU A 132 5.58 -7.18 -4.94
CA LEU A 132 4.64 -7.87 -5.79
C LEU A 132 5.20 -7.91 -7.20
N GLU A 133 5.60 -9.08 -7.68
CA GLU A 133 5.86 -9.30 -9.10
C GLU A 133 4.53 -9.46 -9.84
N VAL A 134 4.37 -8.76 -10.97
CA VAL A 134 3.19 -8.89 -11.82
C VAL A 134 3.44 -10.03 -12.83
N PRO A 135 2.72 -11.17 -12.74
CA PRO A 135 3.03 -12.36 -13.54
C PRO A 135 2.89 -12.14 -15.05
N GLN A 136 2.05 -11.19 -15.44
CA GLN A 136 1.89 -10.72 -16.82
C GLN A 136 1.93 -9.20 -16.79
N PRO A 137 2.92 -8.55 -17.44
CA PRO A 137 3.01 -7.10 -17.43
C PRO A 137 1.70 -6.45 -17.84
N MET A 138 1.29 -5.42 -17.09
CA MET A 138 0.06 -4.67 -17.35
C MET A 138 0.44 -3.29 -17.89
N THR A 139 -0.01 -2.97 -19.10
CA THR A 139 0.26 -1.68 -19.74
C THR A 139 -0.68 -0.61 -19.18
N ASP A 140 -0.11 0.54 -18.80
CA ASP A 140 -0.85 1.70 -18.31
C ASP A 140 -1.83 1.35 -17.18
N ALA A 141 -1.33 0.53 -16.24
CA ALA A 141 -2.10 0.02 -15.13
C ALA A 141 -2.48 1.11 -14.13
N SER A 142 -3.51 0.85 -13.35
CA SER A 142 -3.95 1.68 -12.23
C SER A 142 -4.05 0.83 -10.97
N LEU A 143 -3.42 1.26 -9.89
CA LEU A 143 -3.75 0.73 -8.57
C LEU A 143 -5.07 1.38 -8.10
N VAL A 144 -6.08 0.54 -7.89
CA VAL A 144 -7.43 0.97 -7.48
C VAL A 144 -7.76 0.54 -6.06
N GLY A 145 -6.94 -0.30 -5.43
CA GLY A 145 -7.18 -0.72 -4.07
C GLY A 145 -6.06 -1.57 -3.47
N LEU A 146 -6.06 -1.64 -2.14
CA LEU A 146 -5.29 -2.59 -1.36
C LEU A 146 -6.22 -3.40 -0.45
N ARG A 147 -6.06 -4.73 -0.43
CA ARG A 147 -6.73 -5.59 0.56
C ARG A 147 -5.73 -6.02 1.62
N VAL A 148 -6.09 -5.80 2.88
CA VAL A 148 -5.31 -6.26 4.03
C VAL A 148 -6.09 -7.33 4.78
N ARG A 149 -5.48 -8.51 4.93
CA ARG A 149 -6.00 -9.62 5.73
C ARG A 149 -5.13 -9.85 6.96
N LEU A 150 -5.75 -9.93 8.13
CA LEU A 150 -5.08 -10.35 9.37
C LEU A 150 -4.98 -11.87 9.41
N MET A 151 -3.77 -12.39 9.54
CA MET A 151 -3.50 -13.83 9.59
C MET A 151 -3.34 -14.34 11.02
N HIS A 152 -2.63 -13.59 11.86
CA HIS A 152 -2.41 -13.95 13.27
C HIS A 152 -2.24 -12.71 14.14
N VAL A 153 -3.19 -12.45 15.05
CA VAL A 153 -3.17 -11.29 15.96
C VAL A 153 -2.46 -11.64 17.28
N VAL A 154 -1.41 -10.90 17.65
CA VAL A 154 -0.44 -11.29 18.69
C VAL A 154 -0.84 -10.90 20.13
N LYS A 155 -1.91 -10.13 20.39
CA LYS A 155 -2.33 -9.85 21.79
C LYS A 155 -3.81 -9.48 22.00
N GLN A 156 -4.23 -9.61 23.27
CA GLN A 156 -5.62 -9.67 23.77
C GLN A 156 -6.44 -8.41 23.49
N GLN A 157 -7.58 -8.63 22.82
CA GLN A 157 -8.69 -7.71 22.59
C GLN A 157 -8.29 -6.32 22.06
N GLY A 158 -8.04 -6.28 20.75
CA GLY A 158 -8.98 -5.53 19.93
C GLY A 158 -8.46 -4.27 19.24
N GLU A 159 -7.16 -3.98 19.21
CA GLU A 159 -6.65 -2.91 18.35
C GLU A 159 -5.41 -3.38 17.59
N VAL A 160 -5.49 -3.40 16.27
CA VAL A 160 -4.36 -3.66 15.38
C VAL A 160 -4.05 -2.39 14.62
N MET A 161 -2.76 -2.04 14.60
CA MET A 161 -2.24 -0.93 13.83
C MET A 161 -1.43 -1.48 12.68
N ILE A 162 -1.65 -0.93 11.48
CA ILE A 162 -0.91 -1.26 10.27
C ILE A 162 -0.50 0.06 9.64
N LEU A 163 0.77 0.19 9.31
CA LEU A 163 1.32 1.35 8.62
C LEU A 163 1.76 0.92 7.22
N LEU A 164 1.40 1.72 6.23
CA LEU A 164 1.73 1.56 4.82
C LEU A 164 2.42 2.85 4.36
N ASP A 165 3.50 2.72 3.60
CA ASP A 165 4.26 3.87 3.12
C ASP A 165 5.03 3.50 1.85
N ASP A 166 5.37 4.52 1.06
CA ASP A 166 6.36 4.49 -0.02
C ASP A 166 6.05 3.41 -1.07
N LEU A 167 4.83 3.49 -1.61
CA LEU A 167 4.40 2.61 -2.68
C LEU A 167 5.11 3.00 -3.99
N THR A 168 5.92 2.11 -4.55
CA THR A 168 6.60 2.30 -5.83
C THR A 168 6.18 1.27 -6.88
N ALA A 169 6.27 1.65 -8.14
CA ALA A 169 6.08 0.78 -9.30
C ALA A 169 7.37 0.66 -10.10
N THR A 170 7.72 -0.56 -10.51
CA THR A 170 8.75 -0.79 -11.52
C THR A 170 8.09 -0.95 -12.87
N THR A 171 8.49 -0.13 -13.85
CA THR A 171 7.95 -0.15 -15.20
C THR A 171 9.02 -0.33 -16.26
N THR A 172 8.67 -0.97 -17.38
CA THR A 172 9.46 -1.00 -18.62
C THR A 172 8.81 -0.10 -19.67
N ARG A 173 9.62 0.41 -20.60
CA ARG A 173 9.22 1.27 -21.72
C ARG A 173 9.34 0.55 -23.04
#